data_AF-A0A918RK79-F1
#
_entry.id   AF-A0A918RK79-F1
#
_cell.length_a   1.000
_cell.length_b   1.000
_cell.length_c   1.000
_cell.angle_alpha   90.00
_cell.angle_beta   90.00
_cell.angle_gamma   90.00
#
_symmetry.space_group_name_H-M   'P 1'
#
loop_
_entity.id
_entity.type
_entity.pdbx_description
1 polymer ?
#
loop_
_entity_poly.entity_id
_entity_poly.type
_entity_poly.pdbx_seq_one_letter_code
_entity_poly.pdbx_strand_id
1 'polypeptide(L)' 'MPDRAPYDAIVVSAAFPEVPAPPAGQLRRGGRLVQPVGPDGREQVVSFLRTATGLERRRMLTPAHFVRLRGRYGFPS' A
#
# COMPACT_ATOMS: atom_id res chain seq x y z
N MET A 1 -7.82 -9.47 9.53
CA MET A 1 -7.06 -9.21 10.77
C MET A 1 -7.18 -7.75 11.22
N PRO A 2 -8.40 -7.23 11.49
CA PRO A 2 -8.56 -5.92 12.13
C PRO A 2 -8.09 -5.90 13.60
N ASP A 3 -8.10 -7.06 14.28
CA ASP A 3 -7.89 -7.15 15.74
C ASP A 3 -6.44 -6.90 16.21
N ARG A 4 -5.48 -6.80 15.28
CA ARG A 4 -4.06 -6.49 15.57
C ARG A 4 -3.64 -5.09 15.14
N ALA A 5 -4.57 -4.32 14.58
CA ALA A 5 -4.34 -2.90 14.34
C ALA A 5 -4.33 -2.13 15.68
N PRO A 6 -3.62 -0.99 15.78
CA PRO A 6 -2.89 -0.35 14.69
C PRO A 6 -1.47 -0.90 14.50
N TYR A 7 -1.01 -0.97 13.25
CA TYR A 7 0.36 -1.38 12.91
C TYR A 7 1.31 -0.18 12.81
N ASP A 8 2.57 -0.37 13.21
CA ASP A 8 3.67 0.56 12.93
C ASP A 8 4.01 0.65 11.44
N ALA A 9 4.00 -0.49 10.77
CA ALA A 9 4.31 -0.60 9.36
C ALA A 9 3.49 -1.70 8.69
N ILE A 10 3.13 -1.47 7.43
CA ILE A 10 2.53 -2.48 6.55
C ILE A 10 3.36 -2.53 5.27
N VAL A 11 3.71 -3.73 4.85
CA VAL A 11 4.35 -4.00 3.56
C VAL A 11 3.39 -4.82 2.73
N VAL A 12 3.07 -4.32 1.55
CA VAL A 12 2.18 -4.99 0.61
C VAL A 12 3.04 -5.64 -0.47
N SER A 13 2.92 -6.96 -0.62
CA SER A 13 3.71 -7.78 -1.54
C SER A 13 2.95 -8.17 -2.82
N ALA A 14 1.99 -7.34 -3.24
CA ALA A 14 1.22 -7.51 -4.47
C ALA A 14 0.86 -6.14 -5.04
N ALA A 15 0.82 -6.03 -6.37
CA ALA A 15 0.49 -4.81 -7.06
C ALA A 15 -0.99 -4.46 -6.88
N PHE A 16 -1.26 -3.18 -6.67
CA PHE A 16 -2.59 -2.60 -6.76
C PHE A 16 -2.57 -1.42 -7.74
N PRO A 17 -3.72 -1.11 -8.38
CA PRO A 17 -3.83 0.09 -9.23
C PRO A 17 -3.67 1.37 -8.39
N GLU A 18 -4.14 1.36 -7.15
CA GLU A 18 -4.06 2.46 -6.18
C GLU A 18 -3.85 1.92 -4.76
N VAL A 19 -3.59 2.79 -3.79
CA VAL A 19 -3.47 2.34 -2.39
C VAL A 19 -4.86 2.00 -1.83
N PRO A 20 -5.13 0.75 -1.45
CA PRO A 20 -6.44 0.36 -0.95
C PRO A 20 -6.69 0.99 0.44
N ALA A 21 -7.96 1.34 0.71
CA ALA A 21 -8.37 1.97 1.98
C ALA A 21 -8.11 1.12 3.25
N PRO A 22 -8.25 -0.23 3.26
CA PRO A 22 -8.10 -1.00 4.49
C PRO A 22 -6.68 -0.98 5.11
N PRO A 23 -5.57 -1.21 4.36
CA PRO A 23 -4.21 -1.07 4.90
C PRO A 23 -3.93 0.33 5.42
N ALA A 24 -4.41 1.36 4.71
CA ALA A 24 -4.27 2.74 5.16
C ALA A 24 -4.89 2.93 6.54
N GLY A 25 -6.12 2.45 6.74
CA GLY A 25 -6.88 2.56 7.99
C GLY A 25 -6.26 1.82 9.18
N GLN A 26 -5.54 0.73 8.93
CA GLN A 26 -4.92 -0.11 9.97
C GLN A 26 -3.56 0.40 10.47
N LEU A 27 -2.99 1.46 9.87
CA LEU A 27 -1.75 2.07 10.34
C LEU A 27 -2.00 3.06 11.49
N ARG A 28 -1.10 3.08 12.48
CA ARG A 28 -1.06 4.19 13.45
C ARG A 28 -0.63 5.49 12.78
N ARG A 29 -0.93 6.63 13.40
CA ARG A 29 -0.32 7.92 13.02
C ARG A 29 1.21 7.83 13.14
N GLY A 30 1.90 8.36 12.13
CA GLY A 30 3.35 8.23 11.97
C GLY A 30 3.82 6.85 11.48
N GLY A 31 2.92 5.89 11.28
CA GLY A 31 3.22 4.58 10.70
C GLY A 31 3.50 4.66 9.20
N ARG A 32 4.08 3.61 8.64
CA ARG A 32 4.52 3.58 7.23
C ARG A 32 3.82 2.48 6.43
N LEU A 33 3.44 2.81 5.21
CA LEU A 33 3.04 1.82 4.20
C LEU A 33 4.11 1.75 3.13
N VAL A 34 4.47 0.54 2.71
CA VAL A 34 5.25 0.32 1.50
C VAL A 34 4.45 -0.58 0.58
N GLN A 35 4.21 -0.12 -0.65
CA GLN A 35 3.39 -0.84 -1.60
C GLN A 35 3.87 -0.61 -3.05
N PRO A 36 3.89 -1.66 -3.89
CA PRO A 36 4.00 -1.51 -5.33
C PRO A 36 2.71 -0.90 -5.91
N VAL A 37 2.85 0.23 -6.62
CA VAL A 37 1.77 0.96 -7.27
C VAL A 37 2.12 1.14 -8.75
N GLY A 38 1.20 0.79 -9.63
CA GLY A 38 1.35 0.93 -11.08
C GLY A 38 0.77 -0.25 -11.84
N PRO A 39 0.71 -0.16 -13.19
CA PRO A 39 0.16 -1.21 -14.03
C PRO A 39 1.21 -2.24 -14.46
N ASP A 40 0.75 -3.49 -14.61
CA ASP A 40 1.29 -4.55 -15.46
C ASP A 40 2.83 -4.67 -15.54
N GLY A 41 3.47 -4.94 -14.39
CA GLY A 41 4.92 -5.17 -14.34
C GLY A 41 5.75 -3.89 -14.52
N ARG A 42 5.13 -2.72 -14.40
CA ARG A 42 5.81 -1.42 -14.34
C ARG A 42 5.52 -0.74 -13.01
N GLU A 43 5.37 -1.52 -11.95
CA GLU A 43 5.08 -1.00 -10.63
C GLU A 43 6.28 -0.24 -10.07
N GLN A 44 5.98 0.83 -9.33
CA GLN A 44 6.94 1.49 -8.47
C GLN A 44 6.64 1.07 -7.04
N VAL A 45 7.63 0.59 -6.32
CA VAL A 45 7.53 0.44 -4.86
C VAL A 45 7.60 1.83 -4.26
N VAL A 46 6.52 2.25 -3.61
CA VAL A 46 6.37 3.58 -3.04
C VAL A 46 6.21 3.49 -1.53
N SER A 47 6.84 4.41 -0.82
CA SER A 47 6.63 4.59 0.62
C SER A 47 5.64 5.71 0.90
N PHE A 48 4.76 5.47 1.87
CA PHE A 48 3.77 6.43 2.35
C PHE A 48 3.89 6.59 3.86
N LEU A 49 3.58 7.78 4.37
CA LEU A 49 3.45 8.05 5.79
C LEU A 49 1.98 8.23 6.15
N ARG A 50 1.52 7.59 7.24
CA ARG A 50 0.21 7.88 7.82
C ARG A 50 0.27 9.19 8.62
N THR A 51 -0.31 10.24 8.07
CA THR A 51 -0.49 11.54 8.72
C THR A 51 -1.83 11.59 9.48
N ALA A 52 -2.14 12.73 10.08
CA ALA A 52 -3.45 12.97 10.68
C ALA A 52 -4.59 12.99 9.64
N THR A 53 -4.30 13.35 8.38
CA THR A 53 -5.29 13.54 7.30
C THR A 53 -5.36 12.37 6.31
N GLY A 54 -4.42 11.42 6.35
CA GLY A 54 -4.44 10.27 5.44
C GLY A 54 -3.05 9.68 5.20
N LEU A 55 -2.87 9.05 4.04
CA LEU A 55 -1.55 8.62 3.58
C LEU A 55 -0.93 9.71 2.71
N GLU A 56 0.27 10.13 3.07
CA GLU A 56 1.09 11.03 2.26
C GLU A 56 2.16 10.23 1.54
N ARG A 57 2.20 10.32 0.20
CA ARG A 57 3.26 9.71 -0.62
C ARG A 57 4.59 10.40 -0.28
N ARG A 58 5.59 9.62 0.11
CA ARG A 58 6.91 10.16 0.49
C ARG A 58 7.93 10.04 -0.64
N ARG A 59 8.25 8.82 -1.07
CA ARG A 59 9.21 8.60 -2.15
C ARG A 59 8.97 7.29 -2.87
N MET A 60 9.32 7.28 -4.16
CA MET A 60 9.56 6.04 -4.92
C MET A 60 10.89 5.43 -4.45
N LEU A 61 10.86 4.13 -4.16
CA LEU A 61 12.00 3.37 -3.63
C LEU A 61 12.72 2.62 -4.76
N THR A 62 11.98 1.93 -5.61
CA THR A 62 12.51 1.15 -6.73
C THR A 62 11.40 0.81 -7.74
N PRO A 63 11.71 0.63 -9.04
CA PRO A 63 10.87 -0.15 -9.95
C PRO A 63 10.77 -1.62 -9.49
N ALA A 64 9.67 -2.29 -9.82
CA ALA A 64 9.47 -3.70 -9.53
C ALA A 64 8.44 -4.35 -10.47
N HIS A 65 8.41 -5.69 -10.45
CA HIS A 65 7.39 -6.51 -11.09
C HIS A 65 6.69 -7.35 -10.03
N PHE A 66 5.42 -7.06 -9.73
CA PHE A 66 4.65 -7.80 -8.73
C PHE A 66 3.43 -8.49 -9.34
N VAL A 67 3.00 -9.58 -8.68
CA VAL A 67 1.70 -10.20 -9.00
C VAL A 67 0.56 -9.23 -8.70
N ARG A 68 -0.48 -9.24 -9.53
CA ARG A 68 -1.69 -8.42 -9.31
C ARG A 68 -2.48 -8.96 -8.13
N LEU A 69 -2.82 -8.10 -7.17
CA LEU A 69 -3.82 -8.47 -6.18
C LEU A 69 -5.21 -8.43 -6.84
N ARG A 70 -5.86 -9.59 -6.98
CA ARG A 70 -7.25 -9.69 -7.44
C ARG A 70 -8.18 -9.64 -6.23
N GLY A 71 -9.29 -8.90 -6.33
CA GLY A 71 -10.31 -8.87 -5.29
C GLY A 71 -11.00 -7.50 -5.18
N ARG A 72 -11.88 -7.36 -4.18
CA ARG A 72 -12.76 -6.20 -3.98
C ARG A 72 -12.05 -4.83 -3.98
N TYR A 73 -10.78 -4.80 -3.58
CA TYR A 73 -9.96 -3.59 -3.52
C TYR A 73 -8.75 -3.64 -4.46
N GLY A 74 -8.66 -4.65 -5.32
CA GLY A 74 -7.55 -4.88 -6.24
C GLY A 74 -8.01 -4.78 -7.70
N PHE A 75 -7.29 -5.43 -8.61
CA PHE A 75 -7.67 -5.46 -10.01
C PHE A 75 -8.95 -6.30 -10.23
N PRO A 76 -9.86 -5.89 -11.16
CA PRO A 76 -11.04 -6.68 -11.53
C PRO A 76 -10.62 -8.06 -12.03
N SER A 77 -11.44 -9.09 -11.81
CA SER A 77 -11.15 -10.45 -12.27
C SER A 77 -11.11 -10.51 -13.79
#